data_AF-A0A5N7Z7M6-F1
#
_entry.id   AF-A0A5N7Z7M6-F1
#
_cell.length_a   1.000
_cell.length_b   1.000
_cell.length_c   1.000
_cell.angle_alpha   90.00
_cell.angle_beta   90.00
_cell.angle_gamma   90.00
#
_symmetry.space_group_name_H-M   'P 1'
#
loop_
_entity.id
_entity.type
_entity.pdbx_description
1 polymer ?
#
loop_
_entity_poly.entity_id
_entity_poly.type
_entity_poly.pdbx_seq_one_letter_code
_entity_poly.pdbx_strand_id
1 'polypeptide(L)'
;MKKSFLILCLIVCGFKGFSQEIKFNKDIVLVDGKECLKIDDSDSNSVSILDLEGNEIVFLRFIHNSRYGALYNKITFVNQKVTMTSQSYIFTKKLLIKKLIADKTLVDCKLDDAKVEKFIMKYDENVERD
;
A
#
# COMPACT_ATOMS: atom_id res chain seq x y z
N MET A 1 -25.97 44.35 -9.71
CA MET A 1 -26.38 42.97 -9.33
C MET A 1 -25.75 41.85 -10.19
N LYS A 2 -24.76 42.11 -11.07
CA LYS A 2 -24.16 41.08 -11.94
C LYS A 2 -22.84 40.45 -11.44
N LYS A 3 -22.22 40.98 -10.37
CA LYS A 3 -20.89 40.53 -9.91
C LYS A 3 -20.93 39.43 -8.85
N SER A 4 -22.01 39.30 -8.08
CA SER A 4 -22.11 38.26 -7.03
C SER A 4 -22.35 36.84 -7.56
N PHE A 5 -22.78 36.69 -8.82
CA PHE A 5 -23.03 35.37 -9.41
C PHE A 5 -21.75 34.67 -9.87
N LEU A 6 -20.66 35.42 -10.13
CA LEU A 6 -19.40 34.84 -10.61
C LEU A 6 -18.61 34.12 -9.50
N ILE A 7 -18.72 34.57 -8.25
CA ILE A 7 -17.99 34.02 -7.12
C ILE A 7 -18.53 32.63 -6.73
N LEU A 8 -19.83 32.39 -6.94
CA LEU A 8 -20.46 31.11 -6.61
C LEU A 8 -20.04 29.99 -7.58
N CYS A 9 -19.76 30.30 -8.86
CA CYS A 9 -19.27 29.31 -9.83
C CYS A 9 -17.85 28.82 -9.54
N LEU A 10 -16.97 29.66 -8.99
CA LEU A 10 -15.57 29.30 -8.72
C LEU A 10 -15.42 28.32 -7.53
N ILE A 11 -16.37 28.30 -6.61
CA ILE A 11 -16.33 27.43 -5.42
C ILE A 11 -16.78 26.00 -5.78
N VAL A 12 -17.67 25.82 -6.75
CA VAL A 12 -18.20 24.49 -7.12
C VAL A 12 -17.18 23.67 -7.94
N CYS A 13 -16.27 24.32 -8.66
CA CYS A 13 -15.20 23.63 -9.40
C CYS A 13 -14.02 23.17 -8.52
N GLY A 14 -13.95 23.61 -7.25
CA GLY A 14 -12.83 23.30 -6.34
C GLY A 14 -12.90 21.92 -5.66
N PHE A 15 -14.01 21.19 -5.78
CA PHE A 15 -14.23 19.92 -5.06
C PHE A 15 -13.99 18.66 -5.90
N LYS A 16 -13.12 18.73 -6.91
CA LYS A 16 -12.49 17.50 -7.43
C LYS A 16 -11.48 17.04 -6.38
N GLY A 17 -11.98 16.45 -5.29
CA GLY A 17 -11.17 15.90 -4.22
C GLY A 17 -10.14 14.96 -4.82
N PHE A 18 -8.86 15.20 -4.52
CA PHE A 18 -7.70 14.41 -4.93
C PHE A 18 -7.70 13.03 -4.25
N SER A 19 -8.76 12.25 -4.44
CA SER A 19 -8.78 10.85 -4.05
C SER A 19 -8.21 10.04 -5.20
N GLN A 20 -7.03 9.45 -5.00
CA GLN A 20 -6.45 8.53 -5.98
C GLN A 20 -7.37 7.33 -6.16
N GLU A 21 -7.78 7.05 -7.39
CA GLU A 21 -8.62 5.90 -7.70
C GLU A 21 -7.73 4.65 -7.83
N ILE A 22 -7.95 3.66 -6.96
CA ILE A 22 -7.19 2.40 -6.99
C ILE A 22 -8.08 1.27 -7.50
N LYS A 23 -7.70 0.68 -8.64
CA LYS A 23 -8.36 -0.48 -9.24
C LYS A 23 -7.43 -1.70 -9.24
N PHE A 24 -8.01 -2.87 -9.01
CA PHE A 24 -7.28 -4.15 -9.00
C PHE A 24 -7.85 -5.04 -10.11
N ASN A 25 -7.09 -5.22 -11.18
CA ASN A 25 -7.47 -6.01 -12.34
C ASN A 25 -6.61 -7.26 -12.39
N LYS A 26 -7.11 -8.37 -11.82
CA LYS A 26 -6.35 -9.62 -11.63
C LYS A 26 -5.01 -9.33 -10.95
N ASP A 27 -3.95 -9.30 -11.74
CA ASP A 27 -2.55 -9.24 -11.32
C ASP A 27 -1.97 -7.84 -11.53
N ILE A 28 -2.76 -6.88 -12.01
CA ILE A 28 -2.35 -5.49 -12.25
C ILE A 28 -3.11 -4.54 -11.33
N VAL A 29 -2.38 -3.65 -10.68
CA VAL A 29 -2.93 -2.53 -9.92
C VAL A 29 -2.87 -1.28 -10.77
N LEU A 30 -4.01 -0.60 -10.91
CA LEU A 30 -4.10 0.69 -11.56
C LEU A 30 -4.32 1.78 -10.52
N VAL A 31 -3.53 2.85 -10.62
CA VAL A 31 -3.69 4.08 -9.82
C VAL A 31 -4.03 5.20 -10.80
N ASP A 32 -5.17 5.84 -10.58
CA ASP A 32 -5.72 6.89 -11.46
C ASP A 32 -5.83 6.44 -12.92
N GLY A 33 -6.23 5.18 -13.10
CA GLY A 33 -6.42 4.56 -14.42
C GLY A 33 -5.13 4.17 -15.15
N LYS A 34 -3.95 4.36 -14.54
CA LYS A 34 -2.65 3.95 -15.10
C LYS A 34 -2.15 2.70 -14.41
N GLU A 35 -1.58 1.77 -15.18
CA GLU A 35 -0.88 0.62 -14.61
C GLU A 35 0.25 1.08 -13.70
N CYS A 36 0.35 0.47 -12.53
CA CYS A 36 1.20 0.96 -11.46
C CYS A 36 2.06 -0.15 -10.86
N LEU A 37 1.44 -1.27 -10.51
CA LEU A 37 2.11 -2.42 -9.91
C LEU A 37 1.58 -3.71 -10.52
N LYS A 38 2.39 -4.76 -10.41
CA LYS A 38 1.94 -6.14 -10.61
C LYS A 38 1.87 -6.86 -9.28
N ILE A 39 0.99 -7.85 -9.18
CA ILE A 39 0.81 -8.70 -8.02
C ILE A 39 0.99 -10.14 -8.52
N ASP A 40 1.90 -10.86 -7.89
CA ASP A 40 1.98 -12.31 -7.97
C ASP A 40 1.50 -12.89 -6.63
N ASP A 41 0.35 -13.55 -6.66
CA ASP A 41 -0.21 -14.31 -5.53
C ASP A 41 -0.46 -15.77 -5.88
N SER A 42 0.42 -16.34 -6.69
CA SER A 42 0.39 -17.77 -7.03
C SER A 42 0.64 -18.69 -5.82
N ASP A 43 1.31 -18.20 -4.77
CA ASP A 43 1.48 -18.88 -3.48
C ASP A 43 0.34 -18.48 -2.50
N SER A 44 -0.29 -19.46 -1.86
CA SER A 44 -1.40 -19.20 -0.93
C SER A 44 -0.97 -18.53 0.38
N ASN A 45 0.31 -18.60 0.73
CA ASN A 45 0.90 -18.07 1.95
C ASN A 45 1.79 -16.84 1.71
N SER A 46 1.93 -16.38 0.47
CA SER A 46 2.69 -15.16 0.18
C SER A 46 2.22 -14.42 -1.05
N VAL A 47 2.48 -13.13 -1.07
CA VAL A 47 2.19 -12.24 -2.19
C VAL A 47 3.42 -11.40 -2.47
N SER A 48 3.86 -11.43 -3.72
CA SER A 48 4.89 -10.54 -4.25
C SER A 48 4.23 -9.36 -4.95
N ILE A 49 4.58 -8.15 -4.54
CA ILE A 49 4.20 -6.92 -5.20
C ILE A 49 5.41 -6.46 -6.00
N LEU A 50 5.22 -6.34 -7.30
CA LEU A 50 6.26 -6.07 -8.28
C LEU A 50 6.03 -4.70 -8.92
N ASP A 51 7.11 -4.09 -9.40
CA ASP A 51 6.99 -3.00 -10.36
C ASP A 51 6.55 -3.51 -11.75
N LEU A 52 6.39 -2.60 -12.72
CA LEU A 52 5.98 -2.95 -14.08
C LEU A 52 7.07 -3.71 -14.85
N GLU A 53 8.33 -3.59 -14.45
CA GLU A 53 9.47 -4.31 -15.03
C GLU A 53 9.55 -5.76 -14.52
N GLY A 54 8.85 -6.07 -13.43
CA GLY A 54 8.82 -7.39 -12.79
C GLY A 54 9.80 -7.53 -11.63
N ASN A 55 10.41 -6.43 -11.16
CA ASN A 55 11.25 -6.45 -9.97
C ASN A 55 10.36 -6.44 -8.72
N GLU A 56 10.66 -7.30 -7.76
CA GLU A 56 9.94 -7.34 -6.49
C GLU A 56 10.29 -6.13 -5.62
N ILE A 57 9.27 -5.39 -5.19
CA ILE A 57 9.44 -4.21 -4.34
C ILE A 57 8.93 -4.45 -2.91
N VAL A 58 7.90 -5.29 -2.76
CA VAL A 58 7.36 -5.67 -1.45
C VAL A 58 6.97 -7.15 -1.46
N PHE A 59 7.40 -7.88 -0.44
CA PHE A 59 7.02 -9.26 -0.21
C PHE A 59 6.18 -9.38 1.06
N LEU A 60 4.95 -9.87 0.93
CA LEU A 60 4.02 -10.11 2.02
C LEU A 60 3.91 -11.61 2.27
N ARG A 61 4.16 -12.06 3.51
CA ARG A 61 4.00 -13.45 3.91
C ARG A 61 2.96 -13.58 5.02
N PHE A 62 2.12 -14.60 4.91
CA PHE A 62 1.18 -15.04 5.93
C PHE A 62 1.85 -16.15 6.74
N ILE A 63 2.03 -15.94 8.04
CA ILE A 63 2.72 -16.89 8.90
C ILE A 63 1.75 -17.42 9.95
N HIS A 64 1.49 -18.72 9.88
CA HIS A 64 0.80 -19.47 10.91
C HIS A 64 1.83 -19.98 11.91
N ASN A 65 1.77 -19.51 13.15
CA ASN A 65 2.71 -19.94 14.18
C ASN A 65 1.96 -20.54 15.38
N SER A 66 2.25 -21.80 15.70
CA SER A 66 1.72 -22.49 16.87
C SER A 66 2.24 -21.91 18.19
N ARG A 67 3.44 -21.31 18.21
CA ARG A 67 4.04 -20.61 19.36
C ARG A 67 3.31 -19.32 19.70
N TYR A 68 2.85 -18.58 18.69
CA TYR A 68 2.15 -17.29 18.87
C TYR A 68 0.63 -17.42 18.79
N GLY A 69 0.11 -18.62 18.51
CA GLY A 69 -1.31 -18.98 18.53
C GLY A 69 -2.18 -18.34 17.45
N ALA A 70 -1.71 -17.28 16.78
CA ALA A 70 -2.46 -16.53 15.76
C ALA A 70 -1.66 -16.34 14.47
N LEU A 71 -2.39 -16.15 13.38
CA LEU A 71 -1.84 -15.67 12.11
C LEU A 71 -1.22 -14.29 12.31
N TYR A 72 -0.02 -14.08 11.80
CA TYR A 72 0.56 -12.74 11.64
C TYR A 72 1.11 -12.57 10.22
N ASN A 73 1.30 -11.32 9.82
CA ASN A 73 1.94 -10.99 8.56
C ASN A 73 3.37 -10.54 8.75
N LYS A 74 4.24 -10.94 7.83
CA LYS A 74 5.59 -10.40 7.67
C LYS A 74 5.66 -9.68 6.34
N ILE A 75 6.05 -8.40 6.36
CA ILE A 75 6.14 -7.57 5.16
C ILE A 75 7.58 -7.10 5.00
N THR A 76 8.19 -7.44 3.88
CA THR A 76 9.56 -7.07 3.53
C THR A 76 9.55 -6.05 2.40
N PHE A 77 10.24 -4.94 2.61
CA PHE A 77 10.49 -3.91 1.60
C PHE A 77 11.86 -4.20 0.98
N VAL A 78 11.86 -4.76 -0.23
CA VAL A 78 13.01 -5.49 -0.79
C VAL A 78 14.22 -4.57 -1.01
N ASN A 79 14.00 -3.43 -1.66
CA ASN A 79 15.07 -2.49 -1.97
C ASN A 79 15.67 -1.84 -0.71
N GLN A 80 14.84 -1.57 0.28
CA GLN A 80 15.23 -0.97 1.56
C GLN A 80 15.83 -2.00 2.53
N LYS A 81 15.70 -3.31 2.24
CA LYS A 81 16.19 -4.42 3.06
C LYS A 81 15.69 -4.37 4.51
N VAL A 82 14.46 -3.92 4.69
CA VAL A 82 13.79 -3.82 5.98
C VAL A 82 12.52 -4.65 5.99
N THR A 83 12.18 -5.16 7.17
CA THR A 83 11.02 -6.02 7.37
C THR A 83 10.26 -5.57 8.60
N MET A 84 8.95 -5.71 8.55
CA MET A 84 8.06 -5.55 9.69
C MET A 84 7.18 -6.78 9.87
N THR A 85 6.67 -6.94 11.09
CA THR A 85 5.74 -7.99 11.47
C THR A 85 4.52 -7.39 12.14
N SER A 86 3.32 -7.87 11.81
CA SER A 86 2.07 -7.33 12.34
C SER A 86 1.08 -8.47 12.60
N GLN A 87 0.62 -8.58 13.84
CA GLN A 87 -0.35 -9.56 14.31
C GLN A 87 -1.70 -8.91 14.61
N SER A 88 -1.73 -7.69 15.18
CA SER A 88 -2.99 -6.99 15.43
C SER A 88 -3.64 -6.45 14.15
N TYR A 89 -2.82 -6.13 13.14
CA TYR A 89 -3.29 -5.65 11.85
C TYR A 89 -2.89 -6.60 10.71
N ILE A 90 -3.81 -7.46 10.30
CA ILE A 90 -3.59 -8.44 9.23
C ILE A 90 -3.75 -7.78 7.86
N PHE A 91 -2.64 -7.64 7.14
CA PHE A 91 -2.59 -7.07 5.81
C PHE A 91 -2.96 -8.11 4.75
N THR A 92 -4.00 -7.81 3.97
CA THR A 92 -4.23 -8.45 2.67
C THR A 92 -3.50 -7.67 1.58
N LYS A 93 -3.26 -8.28 0.41
CA LYS A 93 -2.62 -7.61 -0.75
C LYS A 93 -3.25 -6.27 -1.10
N LYS A 94 -4.59 -6.21 -1.15
CA LYS A 94 -5.33 -4.97 -1.47
C LYS A 94 -5.19 -3.94 -0.36
N LEU A 95 -5.22 -4.38 0.91
CA LEU A 95 -5.13 -3.49 2.06
C LEU A 95 -3.75 -2.87 2.19
N LEU A 96 -2.69 -3.67 2.01
CA LEU A 96 -1.31 -3.20 2.04
C LEU A 96 -1.09 -2.09 1.01
N ILE A 97 -1.46 -2.33 -0.25
CA ILE A 97 -1.31 -1.34 -1.33
C ILE A 97 -2.09 -0.06 -1.04
N LYS A 98 -3.35 -0.18 -0.58
CA LYS A 98 -4.15 0.99 -0.17
C LYS A 98 -3.50 1.77 0.96
N LYS A 99 -2.90 1.09 1.94
CA LYS A 99 -2.22 1.73 3.07
C LYS A 99 -0.92 2.41 2.66
N LEU A 100 -0.11 1.77 1.81
CA LEU A 100 1.09 2.37 1.27
C LEU A 100 0.77 3.65 0.50
N ILE A 101 -0.30 3.66 -0.30
CA ILE A 101 -0.74 4.86 -1.02
C ILE A 101 -1.26 5.93 -0.06
N ALA A 102 -2.14 5.56 0.88
CA ALA A 102 -2.74 6.49 1.84
C ALA A 102 -1.70 7.18 2.74
N ASP A 103 -0.67 6.45 3.16
CA ASP A 103 0.43 6.97 3.98
C ASP A 103 1.52 7.66 3.14
N LYS A 104 1.34 7.74 1.82
CA LYS A 104 2.30 8.29 0.84
C LYS A 104 3.65 7.56 0.89
N THR A 105 3.62 6.28 1.24
CA THR A 105 4.77 5.37 1.16
C THR A 105 4.94 4.86 -0.27
N LEU A 106 3.85 4.69 -1.02
CA LEU A 106 3.87 4.44 -2.45
C LEU A 106 3.39 5.71 -3.18
N VAL A 107 4.31 6.38 -3.87
CA VAL A 107 4.05 7.62 -4.63
C VAL A 107 4.57 7.40 -6.04
N ASP A 108 3.77 7.77 -7.05
CA ASP A 108 4.11 7.56 -8.46
C ASP A 108 4.59 6.13 -8.75
N CYS A 109 3.93 5.14 -8.13
CA CYS A 109 4.19 3.71 -8.26
C CYS A 109 5.58 3.27 -7.76
N LYS A 110 6.24 4.10 -6.95
CA LYS A 110 7.53 3.82 -6.33
C LYS A 110 7.45 4.00 -4.82
N LEU A 111 8.26 3.22 -4.11
CA LEU A 111 8.39 3.37 -2.66
C LEU A 111 9.25 4.60 -2.35
N ASP A 112 8.78 5.43 -1.43
CA ASP A 112 9.57 6.51 -0.83
C ASP A 112 10.27 5.98 0.42
N ASP A 113 11.61 5.89 0.37
CA ASP A 113 12.45 5.29 1.42
C ASP A 113 12.21 5.91 2.80
N ALA A 114 12.09 7.24 2.88
CA ALA A 114 11.88 7.93 4.16
C ALA A 114 10.48 7.67 4.73
N LYS A 115 9.53 7.29 3.87
CA LYS A 115 8.16 6.95 4.25
C LYS A 115 8.01 5.47 4.57
N VAL A 116 8.84 4.60 4.01
CA VAL A 116 8.91 3.19 4.39
C VAL A 116 9.28 3.06 5.86
N GLU A 117 10.29 3.80 6.33
CA GLU A 117 10.67 3.80 7.75
C GLU A 117 9.49 4.21 8.64
N LYS A 118 8.79 5.30 8.30
CA LYS A 118 7.61 5.77 9.06
C LYS A 118 6.45 4.77 9.02
N PHE A 119 6.26 4.08 7.90
CA PHE A 119 5.24 3.06 7.76
C PHE A 119 5.54 1.88 8.69
N ILE A 120 6.81 1.44 8.74
CA ILE A 120 7.28 0.40 9.66
C ILE A 120 7.08 0.84 11.11
N MET A 121 7.51 2.04 11.50
CA MET A 121 7.31 2.54 12.87
C MET A 121 5.84 2.55 13.32
N LYS A 122 4.90 2.68 12.38
CA LYS A 122 3.47 2.74 12.66
C LYS A 122 2.81 1.37 12.82
N TYR A 123 3.33 0.35 12.13
CA TYR A 123 2.67 -0.94 11.96
C TYR A 123 3.50 -2.15 12.42
N ASP A 124 4.79 -1.97 12.65
CA ASP A 124 5.66 -3.04 13.12
C ASP A 124 5.46 -3.30 14.60
N GLU A 125 4.97 -4.49 14.90
CA GLU A 125 4.77 -5.00 16.26
C GLU A 125 5.96 -5.83 16.75
N ASN A 126 6.95 -6.09 15.88
CA ASN A 126 8.15 -6.87 16.21
C ASN A 126 7.83 -8.27 16.79
N VAL A 127 6.77 -8.93 16.29
CA VAL A 127 6.24 -10.23 16.74
C VAL A 127 7.33 -11.33 16.82
N GLU A 128 8.34 -11.27 15.96
CA GLU A 128 9.40 -12.28 15.89
C GLU A 128 10.62 -11.99 16.79
N ARG A 129 10.67 -10.82 17.46
CA ARG A 129 11.78 -10.49 18.36
C ARG A 129 11.46 -10.97 19.77
N ASP A 130 11.74 -12.25 20.01
CA ASP A 130 11.99 -12.82 21.34
C ASP A 130 13.51 -12.90 21.58
#